data_AF-A0A2L0VSB3-F1
#
_entry.id   AF-A0A2L0VSB3-F1
#
_cell.length_a   1.000
_cell.length_b   1.000
_cell.length_c   1.000
_cell.angle_alpha   90.00
_cell.angle_beta   90.00
_cell.angle_gamma   90.00
#
_symmetry.space_group_name_H-M   'P 1'
#
loop_
_entity.id
_entity.type
_entity.pdbx_description
1 polymer ?
#
loop_
_entity_poly.entity_id
_entity_poly.type
_entity_poly.pdbx_seq_one_letter_code
_entity_poly.pdbx_strand_id
1 'polypeptide(L)' 'MEPIRDAIYHEQLARVARLKADASGDPFLARRLREAAVRHERTARRLRREESAASDGGS' A
#
# COMPACT_ATOMS: atom_id res chain seq x y z
N MET A 1 -11.88 0.44 -16.94
CA MET A 1 -10.83 1.20 -16.23
C MET A 1 -9.79 0.17 -15.77
N GLU A 2 -8.59 0.19 -16.35
CA GLU A 2 -7.50 -0.68 -15.91
C GLU A 2 -7.20 -0.39 -14.42
N PRO A 3 -7.06 -1.41 -13.57
CA PRO A 3 -6.64 -1.19 -12.19
C PRO A 3 -5.24 -0.59 -12.21
N ILE A 4 -5.08 0.60 -11.63
CA ILE A 4 -3.79 1.26 -11.47
C ILE A 4 -2.88 0.31 -10.67
N ARG A 5 -1.98 -0.41 -11.36
CA ARG A 5 -0.96 -1.32 -10.76
C ARG A 5 0.27 -0.52 -10.32
N ASP A 6 0.05 0.59 -9.65
CA ASP A 6 1.12 1.49 -9.26
C ASP A 6 1.52 1.23 -7.79
N ALA A 7 2.76 0.78 -7.59
CA ALA A 7 3.33 0.59 -6.27
C ALA A 7 3.36 1.90 -5.47
N ILE A 8 3.61 3.04 -6.14
CA ILE A 8 3.67 4.37 -5.52
C ILE A 8 2.29 4.76 -4.99
N TYR A 9 1.23 4.49 -5.76
CA TYR A 9 -0.13 4.73 -5.31
C TYR A 9 -0.43 3.98 -4.00
N HIS A 10 -0.08 2.70 -3.92
CA HIS A 10 -0.28 1.92 -2.70
C HIS A 10 0.59 2.41 -1.52
N GLU A 11 1.80 2.89 -1.77
CA GLU A 11 2.65 3.51 -0.74
C GLU A 11 2.02 4.79 -0.18
N GLN A 12 1.46 5.63 -1.05
CA GLN A 12 0.75 6.84 -0.62
C GLN A 12 -0.50 6.49 0.21
N LEU A 13 -1.28 5.50 -0.21
CA LEU A 13 -2.42 5.02 0.57
C LEU A 13 -2.00 4.48 1.94
N ALA A 14 -0.91 3.72 2.01
CA ALA A 14 -0.38 3.24 3.28
C ALA A 14 0.03 4.40 4.20
N ARG A 15 0.72 5.41 3.66
CA ARG A 15 1.12 6.61 4.40
C ARG A 15 -0.09 7.39 4.93
N VAL A 16 -1.07 7.65 4.08
CA VAL A 16 -2.29 8.38 4.47
C VAL A 16 -3.07 7.61 5.54
N ALA A 17 -3.20 6.29 5.41
CA ALA A 17 -3.88 5.47 6.39
C ALA A 17 -3.19 5.53 7.77
N ARG A 18 -1.86 5.55 7.83
CA ARG A 18 -1.11 5.77 9.09
C ARG A 18 -1.38 7.14 9.70
N LEU A 19 -1.25 8.20 8.91
CA LEU A 19 -1.51 9.57 9.38
C LEU A 19 -2.92 9.71 9.95
N LYS A 20 -3.92 9.11 9.28
CA LYS A 20 -5.30 9.10 9.77
C LYS A 20 -5.47 8.26 11.04
N ALA A 21 -4.76 7.14 11.16
CA ALA A 21 -4.79 6.32 12.36
C ALA A 21 -4.23 7.07 13.57
N ASP A 22 -3.12 7.77 13.38
CA ASP A 22 -2.43 8.53 14.44
C ASP A 22 -3.24 9.76 14.88
N ALA A 23 -4.00 10.35 13.95
CA ALA A 23 -4.91 11.46 14.24
C ALA A 23 -6.28 11.01 14.80
N SER A 24 -6.57 9.71 14.84
CA SER A 24 -7.87 9.20 15.26
C SER A 24 -7.94 9.02 16.77
N GLY A 25 -8.96 9.61 17.39
CA GLY A 25 -9.30 9.36 18.81
C GLY A 25 -10.10 8.08 19.05
N ASP A 26 -10.60 7.43 18.00
CA ASP A 26 -11.32 6.15 18.11
C ASP A 26 -10.34 4.98 17.94
N PRO A 27 -10.14 4.15 18.99
CA PRO A 27 -9.19 3.04 18.94
C PRO A 27 -9.56 1.97 17.90
N PHE A 28 -10.84 1.76 17.60
CA PHE A 28 -11.27 0.77 16.61
C PHE A 28 -11.00 1.28 15.19
N LEU A 29 -11.31 2.55 14.93
CA LEU A 29 -10.99 3.19 13.66
C LEU A 29 -9.48 3.24 13.42
N ALA A 30 -8.70 3.63 14.43
CA ALA A 30 -7.24 3.63 14.37
C ALA A 30 -6.69 2.24 14.03
N ARG A 31 -7.22 1.17 14.64
CA ARG A 31 -6.83 -0.21 14.33
C ARG A 31 -7.12 -0.56 12.87
N ARG A 32 -8.34 -0.27 12.38
CA ARG A 32 -8.72 -0.56 10.99
C ARG A 32 -7.87 0.19 9.97
N LEU A 33 -7.51 1.44 10.25
CA LEU A 33 -6.63 2.24 9.41
C LEU A 33 -5.21 1.67 9.39
N ARG A 34 -4.67 1.22 10.53
CA ARG A 34 -3.37 0.53 10.58
C ARG A 34 -3.39 -0.77 9.78
N GLU A 35 -4.45 -1.58 9.91
CA GLU A 35 -4.62 -2.80 9.11
C GLU A 35 -4.68 -2.48 7.60
N ALA A 36 -5.37 -1.40 7.21
CA ALA A 36 -5.41 -0.92 5.83
C ALA A 36 -4.03 -0.51 5.32
N ALA A 37 -3.26 0.22 6.14
CA ALA A 37 -1.89 0.60 5.79
C ALA A 37 -1.02 -0.62 5.49
N VAL A 38 -1.06 -1.64 6.36
CA VAL A 38 -0.30 -2.89 6.17
C VAL A 38 -0.71 -3.61 4.89
N ARG A 39 -2.01 -3.65 4.56
CA ARG A 39 -2.48 -4.23 3.29
C ARG A 39 -1.90 -3.51 2.08
N HIS A 40 -1.92 -2.18 2.08
CA HIS A 40 -1.37 -1.40 0.98
C HIS A 40 0.15 -1.57 0.84
N GLU A 41 0.90 -1.62 1.93
CA GLU A 41 2.35 -1.92 1.88
C GLU A 41 2.65 -3.29 1.28
N ARG A 42 1.88 -4.31 1.65
CA ARG A 42 2.04 -5.65 1.08
C ARG A 42 1.78 -5.64 -0.43
N THR A 43 0.76 -4.90 -0.87
CA THR A 43 0.46 -4.75 -2.30
C THR A 43 1.58 -3.99 -3.02
N ALA A 44 2.06 -2.86 -2.49
CA ALA A 44 3.17 -2.11 -3.09
C ALA A 44 4.43 -2.97 -3.23
N ARG A 45 4.80 -3.70 -2.17
CA ARG A 45 5.95 -4.63 -2.19
C ARG A 45 5.78 -5.74 -3.22
N ARG A 46 4.55 -6.26 -3.39
CA ARG A 46 4.26 -7.27 -4.41
C ARG A 46 4.43 -6.68 -5.81
N LEU A 47 3.85 -5.51 -6.07
CA LEU A 47 3.94 -4.83 -7.37
C LEU A 47 5.38 -4.51 -7.76
N ARG A 48 6.20 -4.00 -6.83
CA ARG A 48 7.64 -3.77 -7.10
C ARG A 48 8.37 -5.07 -7.48
N ARG A 49 8.06 -6.18 -6.80
CA ARG A 49 8.67 -7.48 -7.15
C ARG A 49 8.23 -7.97 -8.53
N GLU A 50 6.97 -7.79 -8.87
CA GLU A 50 6.44 -8.14 -10.20
C GLU A 50 7.09 -7.28 -11.29
N GLU A 51 7.30 -5.98 -11.04
CA GLU A 51 7.98 -5.05 -11.94
C GLU A 51 9.46 -5.39 -12.13
N SER A 52 10.18 -5.73 -11.06
CA SER A 52 11.56 -6.23 -11.13
C SER A 52 11.66 -7.56 -11.90
N ALA A 53 10.77 -8.51 -11.61
CA ALA A 53 10.77 -9.80 -12.31
C ALA A 53 10.45 -9.66 -13.81
N ALA A 54 9.57 -8.72 -14.18
CA ALA A 54 9.26 -8.42 -15.57
C ALA A 54 10.41 -7.73 -16.32
N SER A 55 11.26 -6.96 -15.62
CA SER A 55 12.44 -6.33 -16.20
C SER A 55 13.64 -7.28 -16.32
N ASP A 56 13.77 -8.25 -15.40
CA ASP A 56 14.87 -9.23 -15.42
C ASP A 56 14.64 -10.40 -16.42
N GLY A 57 13.38 -10.75 -16.71
CA GLY A 57 13.03 -11.87 -17.61
C GLY A 57 13.03 -11.55 -19.11
N GLY A 58 13.43 -10.34 -19.51
CA GLY A 58 13.40 -9.85 -20.89
C GLY A 58 14.75 -9.80 -21.62
N SER A 59 15.79 -10.47 -21.10
CA SER A 59 17.13 -10.56 -21.72
C SER A 59 17.33 -11.85 -22.52
#